data_AF-A0A9R0AST1-F1
#
_entry.id   AF-A0A9R0AST1-F1
#
_cell.length_a   1.000
_cell.length_b   1.000
_cell.length_c   1.000
_cell.angle_alpha   90.00
_cell.angle_beta   90.00
_cell.angle_gamma   90.00
#
_symmetry.space_group_name_H-M   'P 1'
#
loop_
_entity.id
_entity.type
_entity.pdbx_description
1 polymer ?
#
loop_
_entity_poly.entity_id
_entity_poly.type
_entity_poly.pdbx_seq_one_letter_code
_entity_poly.pdbx_strand_id
1 'polypeptide(L)'
;RIIDSTVESIAKSYRKEWDDLFQNSNYLARIRQTGINGRLRSSRFRSVCWKLYLDVLPEDKTQWISRTKEHRAQYEKIKETHITNPRKAAGQQDLVVNNPLSQDEGSLWNKFFQDKELRSMIKQDVLRT
;
A
#
# COMPACT_ATOMS: atom_id res chain seq x y z
N ARG A 1 13.38 24.51 -24.87
CA ARG A 1 12.31 25.08 -25.72
C ARG A 1 11.24 24.05 -26.13
N ILE A 2 11.51 23.05 -27.00
CA ILE A 2 10.47 22.05 -27.37
C ILE A 2 10.14 21.06 -26.23
N ILE A 3 11.14 20.69 -25.42
CA ILE A 3 10.93 19.83 -24.24
C ILE A 3 10.08 20.55 -23.19
N ASP A 4 10.38 21.83 -22.92
CA ASP A 4 9.59 22.66 -21.98
C ASP A 4 8.13 22.79 -22.40
N SER A 5 7.86 23.04 -23.68
CA SER A 5 6.48 23.17 -24.18
C SER A 5 5.70 21.86 -24.07
N THR A 6 6.38 20.72 -24.19
CA THR A 6 5.75 19.39 -24.06
C THR A 6 5.42 19.08 -22.60
N VAL A 7 6.34 19.34 -21.68
CA VAL A 7 6.13 19.17 -20.23
C VAL A 7 4.97 20.04 -19.76
N GLU A 8 4.89 21.29 -20.22
CA GLU A 8 3.82 22.21 -19.85
C GLU A 8 2.45 21.76 -20.36
N SER A 9 2.39 21.22 -21.59
CA SER A 9 1.18 20.63 -22.15
C SER A 9 0.70 19.41 -21.35
N ILE A 10 1.62 18.53 -20.94
CA ILE A 10 1.32 17.38 -20.10
C ILE A 10 0.77 17.83 -18.74
N ALA A 11 1.44 18.78 -18.08
CA ALA A 11 0.99 19.29 -16.78
C ALA A 11 -0.42 19.90 -16.85
N LYS A 12 -0.74 20.64 -17.92
CA LYS A 12 -2.09 21.17 -18.17
C LYS A 12 -3.12 20.06 -18.33
N SER A 13 -2.79 18.99 -19.07
CA SER A 13 -3.64 17.82 -19.25
C SER A 13 -3.94 17.12 -17.92
N TYR A 14 -2.91 16.91 -17.08
CA TYR A 14 -3.06 16.29 -15.75
C TYR A 14 -3.94 17.14 -14.83
N ARG A 15 -3.70 18.46 -14.80
CA ARG A 15 -4.50 19.38 -13.98
C ARG A 15 -5.96 19.37 -14.41
N LYS A 16 -6.23 19.42 -15.73
CA LYS A 16 -7.59 19.35 -16.26
C LYS A 16 -8.31 18.05 -15.86
N GLU A 17 -7.67 16.90 -16.07
CA GLU A 17 -8.23 15.61 -15.70
C GLU A 17 -8.49 15.51 -14.18
N TRP A 18 -7.57 16.04 -13.37
CA TRP A 18 -7.77 16.13 -11.92
C TRP A 18 -8.97 16.99 -11.55
N ASP A 19 -9.08 18.17 -12.17
CA ASP A 19 -10.15 19.11 -11.85
C ASP A 19 -11.52 18.55 -12.23
N ASP A 20 -11.62 17.89 -13.39
CA ASP A 20 -12.84 17.20 -13.86
C ASP A 20 -13.29 16.10 -12.89
N LEU A 21 -12.34 15.38 -12.29
CA LEU A 21 -12.59 14.28 -11.38
C LEU A 21 -12.88 14.76 -9.94
N PHE A 22 -12.18 15.76 -9.42
CA PHE A 22 -12.09 16.00 -7.98
C PHE A 22 -12.49 17.40 -7.50
N GLN A 23 -12.64 18.42 -8.37
CA GLN A 23 -12.94 19.78 -7.87
C GLN A 23 -14.41 20.02 -7.51
N ASN A 24 -15.31 19.22 -8.07
CA ASN A 24 -16.73 19.36 -7.83
C ASN A 24 -17.09 19.01 -6.38
N SER A 25 -18.05 19.71 -5.77
CA SER A 25 -18.53 19.38 -4.42
C SER A 25 -19.11 17.97 -4.34
N ASN A 26 -19.75 17.50 -5.42
CA ASN A 26 -20.31 16.15 -5.56
C ASN A 26 -19.36 15.15 -6.25
N TYR A 27 -18.03 15.38 -6.16
CA TYR A 27 -17.06 14.62 -6.94
C TYR A 27 -17.17 13.10 -6.74
N LEU A 28 -17.47 12.61 -5.53
CA LEU A 28 -17.63 11.17 -5.27
C LEU A 28 -18.67 10.51 -6.17
N ALA A 29 -19.85 11.13 -6.31
CA ALA A 29 -20.90 10.62 -7.18
C ALA A 29 -20.44 10.60 -8.66
N ARG A 30 -19.75 11.66 -9.09
CA ARG A 30 -19.23 11.78 -10.46
C ARG A 30 -18.16 10.74 -10.77
N ILE A 31 -17.18 10.55 -9.87
CA ILE A 31 -16.14 9.54 -10.09
C ILE A 31 -16.75 8.14 -10.07
N ARG A 32 -17.72 7.85 -9.18
CA ARG A 32 -18.43 6.55 -9.16
C ARG A 32 -19.12 6.28 -10.49
N GLN A 33 -19.88 7.23 -11.02
CA GLN A 33 -20.52 7.09 -12.33
C GLN A 33 -19.49 6.89 -13.46
N THR A 34 -18.38 7.62 -13.39
CA THR A 34 -17.27 7.49 -14.36
C THR A 34 -16.64 6.09 -14.30
N GLY A 35 -16.51 5.52 -13.09
CA GLY A 35 -16.05 4.16 -12.87
C GLY A 35 -17.01 3.10 -13.42
N ILE A 36 -18.31 3.22 -13.13
CA ILE A 36 -19.37 2.33 -13.64
C ILE A 36 -19.39 2.34 -15.18
N ASN A 37 -19.20 3.51 -15.78
CA ASN A 37 -19.14 3.66 -17.24
C ASN A 37 -17.83 3.18 -17.87
N GLY A 38 -16.91 2.56 -17.09
CA GLY A 38 -15.64 2.02 -17.58
C GLY A 38 -14.58 3.07 -17.96
N ARG A 39 -14.85 4.35 -17.73
CA ARG A 39 -13.99 5.47 -18.19
C ARG A 39 -12.71 5.64 -17.36
N LEU A 40 -12.57 4.92 -16.24
CA LEU A 40 -11.37 4.95 -15.42
C LEU A 40 -10.23 4.08 -15.95
N ARG A 41 -10.41 3.26 -16.99
CA ARG A 41 -9.35 2.37 -17.49
C ARG A 41 -8.12 3.14 -17.97
N SER A 42 -8.35 4.25 -18.67
CA SER A 42 -7.31 5.12 -19.23
C SER A 42 -6.99 6.33 -18.34
N SER A 43 -7.68 6.47 -17.19
CA SER A 43 -7.42 7.60 -16.29
C SER A 43 -6.08 7.46 -15.57
N ARG A 44 -5.33 8.55 -15.53
CA ARG A 44 -4.05 8.65 -14.82
C ARG A 44 -4.22 8.66 -13.31
N PHE A 45 -5.41 9.03 -12.84
CA PHE A 45 -5.79 9.09 -11.44
C PHE A 45 -6.63 7.89 -10.98
N ARG A 46 -6.68 6.81 -11.79
CA ARG A 46 -7.37 5.57 -11.45
C ARG A 46 -7.02 5.08 -10.03
N SER A 47 -5.74 5.14 -9.64
CA SER A 47 -5.30 4.72 -8.31
C SER A 47 -5.92 5.54 -7.17
N VAL A 48 -6.21 6.83 -7.38
CA VAL A 48 -6.87 7.69 -6.39
C VAL A 48 -8.35 7.33 -6.29
N CYS A 49 -9.03 7.11 -7.42
CA CYS A 49 -10.42 6.65 -7.43
C CYS A 49 -10.58 5.32 -6.69
N TRP A 50 -9.68 4.35 -6.91
CA TRP A 50 -9.72 3.07 -6.21
C TRP A 50 -9.52 3.21 -4.70
N LYS A 51 -8.63 4.09 -4.25
CA LYS A 51 -8.48 4.36 -2.82
C LYS A 51 -9.76 4.90 -2.19
N LEU A 52 -10.54 5.69 -2.92
CA LEU A 52 -11.84 6.17 -2.44
C LEU A 52 -12.91 5.08 -2.46
N TYR A 53 -12.90 4.19 -3.46
CA TYR A 53 -13.87 3.09 -3.55
C TYR A 53 -13.65 2.00 -2.50
N LEU A 54 -12.40 1.81 -2.09
CA LEU A 54 -12.00 0.83 -1.08
C LEU A 54 -11.91 1.46 0.31
N ASP A 55 -12.44 2.67 0.49
CA ASP A 55 -12.43 3.43 1.75
C ASP A 55 -11.03 3.61 2.39
N VAL A 56 -9.98 3.56 1.57
CA VAL A 56 -8.59 3.83 1.98
C VAL A 56 -8.35 5.33 2.17
N LEU A 57 -9.06 6.16 1.41
CA LEU A 57 -9.07 7.62 1.58
C LEU A 57 -10.48 8.08 1.95
N PRO A 58 -10.62 9.05 2.88
CA PRO A 58 -11.91 9.62 3.23
C PRO A 58 -12.45 10.52 2.10
N GLU A 59 -13.73 10.88 2.17
CA GLU A 59 -14.32 11.86 1.25
C GLU A 59 -13.69 13.26 1.37
N ASP A 60 -13.25 13.63 2.57
CA ASP A 60 -12.58 14.91 2.78
C ASP A 60 -11.13 14.88 2.25
N LYS A 61 -10.91 15.55 1.12
CA LYS A 61 -9.61 15.69 0.46
C LYS A 61 -8.52 16.27 1.35
N THR A 62 -8.89 17.14 2.31
CA THR A 62 -7.91 17.77 3.20
C THR A 62 -7.23 16.74 4.11
N GLN A 63 -7.89 15.62 4.37
CA GLN A 63 -7.40 14.53 5.20
C GLN A 63 -6.59 13.49 4.42
N TRP A 64 -6.50 13.55 3.09
CA TRP A 64 -5.87 12.48 2.30
C TRP A 64 -4.40 12.30 2.64
N ILE A 65 -3.68 13.40 2.84
CA ILE A 65 -2.25 13.38 3.16
C ILE A 65 -2.03 12.79 4.57
N SER A 66 -2.80 13.22 5.56
CA SER A 66 -2.68 12.74 6.94
C SER A 66 -3.04 11.25 7.04
N ARG A 67 -4.17 10.83 6.46
CA ARG A 67 -4.59 9.42 6.42
C ARG A 67 -3.61 8.52 5.68
N THR A 68 -3.06 8.98 4.56
CA THR A 68 -2.02 8.22 3.84
C THR A 68 -0.77 8.03 4.71
N LYS A 69 -0.34 9.05 5.44
CA LYS A 69 0.81 8.95 6.36
C LYS A 69 0.50 8.00 7.52
N GLU A 70 -0.69 8.09 8.10
CA GLU A 70 -1.16 7.22 9.17
C GLU A 70 -1.15 5.74 8.74
N HIS A 71 -1.80 5.41 7.62
CA HIS A 71 -1.84 4.04 7.11
C HIS A 71 -0.44 3.48 6.79
N ARG A 72 0.47 4.32 6.26
CA ARG A 72 1.86 3.91 6.02
C ARG A 72 2.63 3.62 7.31
N ALA A 73 2.44 4.45 8.34
CA ALA A 73 3.06 4.22 9.64
C ALA A 73 2.51 2.96 10.32
N GLN A 74 1.19 2.72 10.23
CA GLN A 74 0.56 1.49 10.71
C GLN A 74 1.11 0.27 9.98
N TYR A 75 1.26 0.33 8.66
CA TYR A 75 1.85 -0.73 7.87
C TYR A 75 3.29 -1.04 8.30
N GLU A 76 4.15 -0.03 8.49
CA GLU A 76 5.52 -0.28 8.96
C GLU A 76 5.54 -0.88 10.37
N LYS A 77 4.63 -0.47 11.27
CA LYS A 77 4.51 -1.09 12.61
C LYS A 77 4.10 -2.57 12.53
N ILE A 78 3.12 -2.90 11.69
CA ILE A 78 2.69 -4.29 11.45
C ILE A 78 3.87 -5.09 10.90
N LYS A 79 4.57 -4.54 9.91
CA LYS A 79 5.75 -5.16 9.30
C LYS A 79 6.87 -5.38 10.32
N GLU A 80 7.16 -4.43 11.19
CA GLU A 80 8.17 -4.60 12.25
C GLU A 80 7.75 -5.69 13.26
N THR A 81 6.47 -5.74 13.61
CA THR A 81 5.92 -6.72 14.55
C THR A 81 5.97 -8.15 14.00
N HIS A 82 5.68 -8.32 12.71
CA HIS A 82 5.52 -9.64 12.08
C HIS A 82 6.73 -10.09 11.25
N ILE A 83 7.72 -9.24 10.99
CA ILE A 83 8.98 -9.66 10.36
C ILE A 83 10.00 -9.90 11.46
N THR A 84 9.92 -11.08 12.06
CA THR A 84 10.85 -11.49 13.11
C THR A 84 12.23 -11.75 12.51
N ASN A 85 13.27 -11.12 13.06
CA ASN A 85 14.65 -11.52 12.79
C ASN A 85 15.26 -12.09 14.07
N PRO A 86 15.36 -13.43 14.22
CA PRO A 86 15.87 -14.05 15.44
C PRO A 86 17.33 -13.65 15.75
N ARG A 87 18.09 -13.16 14.76
CA ARG A 87 19.47 -12.67 14.96
C ARG A 87 19.54 -11.28 15.60
N LYS A 88 18.47 -10.47 15.52
CA LYS A 88 18.42 -9.13 16.14
C LYS A 88 18.13 -9.20 17.65
N ALA A 89 17.59 -10.31 18.14
CA ALA A 89 17.19 -10.50 19.54
C ALA A 89 18.20 -11.31 20.38
N ALA A 90 19.37 -11.64 19.81
CA ALA A 90 20.31 -12.65 20.33
C ALA A 90 21.01 -12.33 21.67
N GLY A 91 20.67 -11.22 22.33
CA GLY A 91 21.36 -10.76 23.55
C GLY A 91 20.61 -10.96 24.88
N GLN A 92 19.32 -11.31 24.87
CA GLN A 92 18.47 -11.31 26.08
C GLN A 92 17.43 -12.45 26.10
N GLN A 93 17.75 -13.65 25.61
CA GLN A 93 16.77 -14.73 25.52
C GLN A 93 17.29 -16.07 26.04
N ASP A 94 16.36 -16.84 26.61
CA ASP A 94 16.58 -18.22 27.03
C ASP A 94 16.89 -19.09 25.81
N LEU A 95 18.12 -19.60 25.74
CA LEU A 95 18.63 -20.42 24.63
C LEU A 95 17.98 -21.81 24.58
N VAL A 96 17.38 -22.27 25.68
CA VAL A 96 16.62 -23.53 25.71
C VAL A 96 15.38 -23.40 24.82
N VAL A 97 14.72 -22.24 24.86
CA VAL A 97 13.49 -21.97 24.10
C VAL A 97 13.80 -21.35 22.74
N ASN A 98 14.73 -20.39 22.67
CA ASN A 98 15.02 -19.60 21.47
C ASN A 98 16.29 -20.07 20.74
N ASN A 99 16.21 -21.24 20.11
CA ASN A 99 17.27 -21.78 19.25
C ASN A 99 16.73 -22.19 17.87
N PRO A 100 17.60 -22.33 16.85
CA PRO A 100 17.20 -22.64 15.47
C PRO A 100 16.44 -23.95 15.26
N LEU A 101 16.47 -24.87 16.23
CA LEU A 101 15.80 -26.17 16.13
C LEU A 101 14.55 -26.26 16.99
N SER A 102 14.29 -25.25 17.82
CA SER A 102 13.14 -25.21 18.72
C SER A 102 11.83 -25.22 17.93
N GLN A 103 10.91 -26.09 18.34
CA GLN A 103 9.53 -26.16 17.83
C GLN A 103 8.54 -25.41 18.73
N ASP A 104 9.04 -24.77 19.79
CA ASP A 104 8.21 -24.00 20.71
C ASP A 104 7.56 -22.82 19.98
N GLU A 105 6.27 -22.56 20.22
CA GLU A 105 5.54 -21.45 19.57
C GLU A 105 6.04 -20.07 20.04
N GLY A 106 6.65 -20.00 21.23
CA GLY A 106 7.34 -18.82 21.75
C GLY A 106 8.69 -18.56 21.10
N SER A 107 9.26 -19.54 20.38
CA SER A 107 10.56 -19.41 19.73
C SER A 107 10.52 -18.44 18.54
N LEU A 108 11.40 -17.44 18.56
CA LEU A 108 11.61 -16.53 17.44
C LEU A 108 12.12 -17.25 16.18
N TRP A 109 12.87 -18.34 16.36
CA TRP A 109 13.35 -19.16 15.26
C TRP A 109 12.21 -19.93 14.60
N ASN A 110 11.31 -20.52 15.39
CA ASN A 110 10.14 -21.21 14.87
C ASN A 110 9.25 -20.25 14.05
N LYS A 111 8.92 -19.08 14.62
CA LYS A 111 8.17 -18.02 13.91
C LYS A 111 8.86 -17.59 12.62
N PHE A 112 10.18 -17.38 12.65
CA PHE A 112 10.94 -16.99 11.48
C PHE A 112 10.86 -18.03 10.34
N PHE A 113 10.94 -19.32 10.66
CA PHE A 113 10.84 -20.37 9.63
C PHE A 113 9.44 -20.48 9.05
N GLN A 114 8.40 -20.40 9.88
CA GLN A 114 7.00 -20.35 9.43
C GLN A 114 6.76 -19.14 8.51
N ASP A 115 7.22 -17.95 8.90
CA ASP A 115 7.12 -16.74 8.08
C ASP A 115 7.85 -16.89 6.75
N LYS A 116 9.03 -17.52 6.76
CA LYS A 116 9.83 -17.76 5.55
C LYS A 116 9.12 -18.70 4.59
N GLU A 117 8.52 -19.77 5.10
CA GLU A 117 7.74 -20.72 4.30
C GLU A 117 6.51 -20.05 3.69
N LEU A 118 5.73 -19.32 4.51
CA LEU A 118 4.56 -18.56 4.05
C LEU A 118 4.93 -17.56 2.94
N ARG A 119 6.02 -16.80 3.13
CA ARG A 119 6.54 -15.88 2.11
C ARG A 119 6.95 -16.59 0.83
N SER A 120 7.49 -17.80 0.94
CA SER A 120 7.87 -18.61 -0.22
C SER A 120 6.65 -19.00 -1.04
N MET A 121 5.57 -19.45 -0.37
CA MET A 121 4.30 -19.77 -1.03
C MET A 121 3.71 -18.54 -1.74
N ILE A 122 3.58 -17.41 -1.02
CA ILE A 122 3.08 -16.15 -1.61
C ILE A 122 3.93 -15.74 -2.83
N LYS A 123 5.26 -15.89 -2.74
CA LYS A 123 6.15 -15.54 -3.85
C LYS A 123 5.92 -16.44 -5.07
N GLN A 124 5.68 -17.73 -4.88
CA GLN A 124 5.37 -18.63 -5.98
C GLN A 124 4.07 -18.22 -6.68
N ASP A 125 3.04 -17.85 -5.92
CA ASP A 125 1.75 -17.41 -6.48
C ASP A 125 1.89 -16.09 -7.25
N VAL A 126 2.66 -15.13 -6.71
CA VAL A 126 2.96 -13.86 -7.39
C VAL A 126 3.73 -14.07 -8.69
N LEU A 127 4.66 -15.03 -8.75
CA LEU A 127 5.41 -15.32 -9.98
C LEU A 127 4.57 -16.01 -11.07
N ARG A 128 3.44 -16.61 -10.69
CA ARG A 128 2.53 -17.33 -11.59
C ARG A 128 1.41 -16.45 -12.15
N THR A 129 1.22 -15.24 -11.62
CA THR A 129 0.13 -14.32 -11.97
C THR A 129 0.67 -13.09 -12.70
#